data_AF-A0A972C5C1-F1
#
_entry.id   AF-A0A972C5C1-F1
#
_cell.length_a   1.000
_cell.length_b   1.000
_cell.length_c   1.000
_cell.angle_alpha   90.00
_cell.angle_beta   90.00
_cell.angle_gamma   90.00
#
_symmetry.space_group_name_H-M   'P 1'
#
loop_
_entity.id
_entity.type
_entity.pdbx_description
1 polymer ?
#
loop_
_entity_poly.entity_id
_entity_poly.type
_entity_poly.pdbx_seq_one_letter_code
_entity_poly.pdbx_strand_id
1 'polypeptide(L)'
;MKLFPISSVAMRALAAGVTLPLVLLSTAAQAESEPQWRSGQYLYDNVCGHCHAPEVNVGPSLGGRGLPEAYIKAIVRNGFNAMPAFPASYVDDESIAKVTEYIATLPLVEQP
;
A
#
# COMPACT_ATOMS: atom_id res chain seq x y z
N MET A 1 56.36 -11.40 -35.37
CA MET A 1 57.07 -12.39 -34.51
C MET A 1 56.44 -12.28 -33.13
N LYS A 2 55.61 -13.19 -32.58
CA LYS A 2 55.02 -14.47 -32.99
C LYS A 2 53.59 -14.48 -32.39
N LEU A 3 52.56 -14.84 -33.15
CA LEU A 3 51.23 -15.12 -32.61
C LEU A 3 51.27 -16.51 -31.95
N PHE A 4 50.84 -16.59 -30.70
CA PHE A 4 50.60 -17.86 -30.01
C PHE A 4 49.22 -18.42 -30.41
N PRO A 5 49.11 -19.70 -30.81
CA PRO A 5 47.83 -20.30 -31.16
C PRO A 5 47.08 -20.71 -29.88
N ILE A 6 45.96 -20.04 -29.60
CA ILE A 6 45.02 -20.47 -28.55
C ILE A 6 44.22 -21.65 -29.10
N SER A 7 44.51 -22.83 -28.57
CA SER A 7 43.95 -24.12 -28.98
C SER A 7 42.42 -24.19 -28.78
N SER A 8 41.72 -24.65 -29.82
CA SER A 8 40.25 -24.76 -29.95
C SER A 8 39.56 -25.74 -28.97
N VAL A 9 40.23 -26.18 -27.92
CA VAL A 9 39.71 -27.20 -26.97
C VAL A 9 38.92 -26.57 -25.81
N ALA A 10 39.08 -25.27 -25.54
CA ALA A 10 38.35 -24.58 -24.48
C ALA A 10 36.87 -24.29 -24.81
N MET A 11 36.41 -24.56 -26.04
CA MET A 11 35.06 -24.19 -26.50
C MET A 11 33.95 -25.21 -26.13
N ARG A 12 34.28 -26.40 -25.62
CA ARG A 12 33.30 -27.50 -25.46
C ARG A 12 32.96 -27.92 -24.04
N ALA A 13 33.48 -27.26 -23.00
CA ALA A 13 33.24 -27.65 -21.61
C ALA A 13 32.36 -26.68 -20.81
N LEU A 14 31.89 -25.58 -21.42
CA LEU A 14 31.09 -24.54 -20.73
C LEU A 14 29.60 -24.52 -21.12
N ALA A 15 29.12 -25.49 -21.91
CA ALA A 15 27.73 -25.52 -22.35
C ALA A 15 26.80 -26.37 -21.45
N ALA A 16 27.32 -27.04 -20.42
CA ALA A 16 26.55 -27.97 -19.58
C ALA A 16 26.44 -27.60 -18.09
N GLY A 17 26.86 -26.39 -17.70
CA GLY A 17 26.96 -25.98 -16.29
C GLY A 17 26.22 -24.69 -15.90
N VAL A 18 25.42 -24.10 -16.80
CA VAL A 18 24.81 -22.76 -16.58
C VAL A 18 23.29 -22.74 -16.78
N THR A 19 22.64 -23.89 -17.00
CA THR A 19 21.16 -23.91 -17.14
C THR A 19 20.42 -24.07 -15.81
N LEU A 20 21.10 -24.39 -14.70
CA LEU A 20 20.42 -24.74 -13.45
C LEU A 20 20.17 -23.61 -12.42
N PRO A 21 20.85 -22.45 -12.38
CA PRO A 21 20.55 -21.47 -11.32
C PRO A 21 19.39 -20.52 -11.66
N LEU A 22 18.88 -20.52 -12.90
CA LEU A 22 17.89 -19.51 -13.34
C LEU A 22 16.43 -19.84 -13.01
N VAL A 23 16.14 -21.03 -12.48
CA VAL A 23 14.76 -21.48 -12.18
C VAL A 23 14.29 -21.03 -10.78
N LEU A 24 15.19 -20.53 -9.93
CA LEU A 24 14.86 -20.18 -8.53
C LEU A 24 14.37 -18.74 -8.31
N LEU A 25 14.22 -17.91 -9.35
CA LEU A 25 13.79 -16.51 -9.20
C LEU A 25 12.28 -16.26 -9.38
N SER A 26 11.48 -17.28 -9.72
CA SER A 26 10.13 -17.05 -10.27
C SER A 26 8.93 -17.13 -9.32
N THR A 27 9.09 -17.22 -8.00
CA THR A 27 7.92 -17.23 -7.09
C THR A 27 8.15 -16.45 -5.79
N ALA A 28 8.42 -15.15 -5.90
CA ALA A 28 7.95 -14.21 -4.88
C ALA A 28 6.48 -13.87 -5.21
N ALA A 29 5.58 -14.84 -4.99
CA ALA A 29 4.16 -14.53 -4.95
C ALA A 29 3.98 -13.58 -3.77
N GLN A 30 3.75 -12.30 -4.04
CA GLN A 30 3.31 -11.37 -3.02
C GLN A 30 1.97 -11.92 -2.53
N ALA A 31 1.92 -12.39 -1.29
CA ALA A 31 0.67 -12.66 -0.64
C ALA A 31 -0.05 -11.32 -0.54
N GLU A 32 -1.02 -11.07 -1.44
CA GLU A 32 -2.02 -10.06 -1.18
C GLU A 32 -2.78 -10.53 0.06
N SER A 33 -2.45 -9.95 1.20
CA SER A 33 -3.28 -10.07 2.39
C SER A 33 -4.65 -9.57 2.00
N GLU A 34 -5.70 -10.37 2.23
CA GLU A 34 -7.04 -9.85 2.06
C GLU A 34 -7.16 -8.54 2.86
N PRO A 35 -7.67 -7.46 2.25
CA PRO A 35 -7.81 -6.18 2.90
C PRO A 35 -8.57 -6.34 4.21
N GLN A 36 -7.99 -5.83 5.30
CA GLN A 36 -8.57 -5.93 6.63
C GLN A 36 -10.01 -5.42 6.69
N TRP A 37 -10.32 -4.40 5.88
CA TRP A 37 -11.66 -3.84 5.74
C TRP A 37 -12.19 -4.07 4.31
N ARG A 38 -13.41 -4.63 4.23
CA ARG A 38 -14.05 -5.01 2.94
C ARG A 38 -14.23 -3.85 1.95
N SER A 39 -14.36 -2.61 2.44
CA SER A 39 -14.47 -1.41 1.61
C SER A 39 -14.15 -0.14 2.41
N GLY A 40 -13.84 0.96 1.71
CA GLY A 40 -13.61 2.26 2.32
C GLY A 40 -14.84 2.79 3.06
N GLN A 41 -16.03 2.60 2.47
CA GLN A 41 -17.30 2.91 3.15
C GLN A 41 -17.44 2.10 4.44
N TYR A 42 -17.16 0.79 4.41
CA TYR A 42 -17.32 -0.04 5.60
C TYR A 42 -16.35 0.36 6.72
N LEU A 43 -15.10 0.70 6.39
CA LEU A 43 -14.16 1.25 7.36
C LEU A 43 -14.66 2.60 7.91
N TYR A 44 -15.16 3.49 7.05
CA TYR A 44 -15.72 4.76 7.48
C TYR A 44 -16.89 4.56 8.45
N ASP A 45 -17.87 3.73 8.08
CA ASP A 45 -19.09 3.52 8.87
C ASP A 45 -18.82 2.89 10.25
N ASN A 46 -17.74 2.13 10.40
CA ASN A 46 -17.42 1.37 11.63
C ASN A 46 -16.26 1.95 12.45
N VAL A 47 -15.55 2.95 11.94
CA VAL A 47 -14.40 3.56 12.63
C VAL A 47 -14.38 5.07 12.46
N CYS A 48 -14.18 5.55 11.22
CA CYS A 48 -13.87 6.96 10.99
C CYS A 48 -15.09 7.87 11.23
N GLY A 49 -16.25 7.46 10.74
CA GLY A 49 -17.52 8.18 10.82
C GLY A 49 -18.03 8.35 12.25
N HIS A 50 -17.64 7.47 13.18
CA HIS A 50 -17.95 7.63 14.60
C HIS A 50 -17.34 8.90 15.22
N CYS A 51 -16.42 9.57 14.54
CA CYS A 51 -15.95 10.90 14.91
C CYS A 51 -16.17 11.94 13.80
N HIS A 52 -15.96 11.54 12.55
CA HIS A 52 -15.89 12.46 11.40
C HIS A 52 -17.21 12.64 10.64
N ALA A 53 -18.26 11.87 10.96
CA ALA A 53 -19.56 12.09 10.34
C ALA A 53 -20.12 13.46 10.78
N PRO A 54 -20.71 14.25 9.86
CA PRO A 54 -21.21 15.60 10.14
C PRO A 54 -22.16 15.68 11.34
N GLU A 55 -22.98 14.64 11.53
CA GLU A 55 -23.94 14.52 12.63
C GLU A 55 -23.31 14.21 13.98
N VAL A 56 -22.06 13.71 14.01
CA VAL A 56 -21.32 13.39 15.25
C VAL A 56 -20.48 14.56 15.72
N ASN A 57 -19.83 15.26 14.78
CA ASN A 57 -19.11 16.51 15.03
C ASN A 57 -18.04 16.44 16.15
N VAL A 58 -17.32 15.31 16.24
CA VAL A 58 -16.18 15.14 17.17
C VAL A 58 -14.87 15.50 16.48
N GLY A 59 -14.68 15.01 15.25
CA GLY A 59 -13.59 15.38 14.36
C GLY A 59 -14.10 16.21 13.17
N PRO A 60 -13.21 16.87 12.43
CA PRO A 60 -13.63 17.66 11.29
C PRO A 60 -14.22 16.80 10.17
N SER A 61 -15.16 17.33 9.40
CA SER A 61 -15.70 16.62 8.22
C SER A 61 -14.59 16.38 7.20
N LEU A 62 -14.58 15.17 6.65
CA LEU A 62 -13.59 14.71 5.67
C LEU A 62 -14.10 14.78 4.23
N GLY A 63 -15.42 14.86 4.03
CA GLY A 63 -16.06 14.71 2.73
C GLY A 63 -15.72 15.84 1.75
N GLY A 64 -15.46 15.47 0.49
CA GLY A 64 -15.33 16.43 -0.62
C GLY A 64 -14.12 17.38 -0.55
N ARG A 65 -13.18 17.13 0.37
CA ARG A 65 -12.03 18.02 0.63
C ARG A 65 -10.81 17.77 -0.26
N GLY A 66 -10.82 16.71 -1.06
CA GLY A 66 -9.67 16.35 -1.93
C GLY A 66 -8.39 16.08 -1.14
N LEU A 67 -8.49 15.50 0.05
CA LEU A 67 -7.34 15.20 0.91
C LEU A 67 -6.43 14.15 0.25
N PRO A 68 -5.11 14.39 0.14
CA PRO A 68 -4.18 13.39 -0.40
C PRO A 68 -4.11 12.14 0.49
N GLU A 69 -4.02 10.96 -0.11
CA GLU A 69 -3.88 9.68 0.62
C GLU A 69 -2.68 9.70 1.57
N ALA A 70 -1.54 10.23 1.13
CA ALA A 70 -0.34 10.35 1.95
C ALA A 70 -0.58 11.18 3.24
N TYR A 71 -1.43 12.21 3.15
CA TYR A 71 -1.82 13.02 4.30
C TYR A 71 -2.71 12.22 5.25
N ILE A 72 -3.74 11.55 4.74
CA ILE A 72 -4.65 10.73 5.55
C ILE A 72 -3.87 9.61 6.25
N LYS A 73 -2.97 8.94 5.53
CA LYS A 73 -2.08 7.92 6.07
C LYS A 73 -1.22 8.46 7.21
N ALA A 74 -0.60 9.62 7.02
CA ALA A 74 0.21 10.23 8.06
C ALA A 74 -0.61 10.52 9.33
N ILE A 75 -1.82 11.07 9.20
CA ILE A 75 -2.69 11.38 10.34
C ILE A 75 -3.18 10.09 11.02
N VAL A 76 -3.63 9.09 10.27
CA VAL A 76 -4.11 7.80 10.82
C VAL A 76 -2.98 7.07 11.56
N ARG A 77 -1.74 7.12 11.05
CA ARG A 77 -0.60 6.42 11.67
C ARG A 77 -0.04 7.12 12.90
N ASN A 78 -0.08 8.44 12.93
CA ASN A 78 0.54 9.22 14.00
C ASN A 78 -0.48 9.76 15.02
N GLY A 79 -1.77 9.76 14.68
CA GLY A 79 -2.75 10.60 15.36
C GLY A 79 -2.50 12.08 15.11
N PHE A 80 -3.45 12.92 15.51
CA PHE A 80 -3.30 14.37 15.43
C PHE A 80 -4.17 15.07 16.49
N ASN A 81 -3.53 15.70 17.47
CA ASN A 81 -4.19 16.26 18.66
C ASN A 81 -5.04 15.21 19.38
N ALA A 82 -6.36 15.40 19.43
CA ALA A 82 -7.29 14.47 20.06
C ALA A 82 -7.59 13.21 19.21
N MET A 83 -7.26 13.22 17.91
CA MET A 83 -7.47 12.07 17.05
C MET A 83 -6.42 10.98 17.38
N PRO A 84 -6.85 9.76 17.76
CA PRO A 84 -5.93 8.67 18.10
C PRO A 84 -5.18 8.15 16.87
N ALA A 85 -4.03 7.54 17.10
CA ALA A 85 -3.31 6.76 16.09
C ALA A 85 -3.91 5.35 15.95
N PHE A 86 -3.98 4.85 14.72
CA PHE A 86 -4.41 3.49 14.41
C PHE A 86 -3.25 2.67 13.83
N PRO A 87 -2.85 1.56 14.47
CA PRO A 87 -1.79 0.71 13.97
C PRO A 87 -2.21 -0.02 12.70
N ALA A 88 -1.23 -0.46 11.89
CA ALA A 88 -1.47 -1.21 10.67
C ALA A 88 -2.18 -2.56 10.92
N SER A 89 -2.10 -3.10 12.13
CA SER A 89 -2.85 -4.31 12.53
C SER A 89 -4.35 -4.05 12.76
N TYR A 90 -4.80 -2.79 12.76
CA TYR A 90 -6.21 -2.41 12.94
C TYR A 90 -6.78 -1.69 11.73
N VAL A 91 -5.99 -0.84 11.07
CA VAL A 91 -6.30 -0.29 9.75
C VAL A 91 -5.04 -0.40 8.89
N ASP A 92 -4.96 -1.38 8.01
CA ASP A 92 -3.85 -1.54 7.06
C ASP A 92 -3.79 -0.41 6.01
N ASP A 93 -2.72 -0.39 5.21
CA ASP A 93 -2.50 0.68 4.22
C ASP A 93 -3.49 0.60 3.04
N GLU A 94 -3.91 -0.59 2.63
CA GLU A 94 -4.90 -0.78 1.56
C GLU A 94 -6.27 -0.23 1.96
N SER A 95 -6.66 -0.43 3.22
CA SER A 95 -7.90 0.11 3.79
C SER A 95 -7.85 1.64 3.87
N ILE A 96 -6.68 2.24 4.11
CA ILE A 96 -6.48 3.71 4.05
C ILE A 96 -6.68 4.24 2.63
N ALA A 97 -6.15 3.55 1.62
CA ALA A 97 -6.38 3.93 0.22
C ALA A 97 -7.88 3.90 -0.13
N LYS A 98 -8.57 2.81 0.24
CA LYS A 98 -10.01 2.66 -0.01
C LYS A 98 -10.86 3.72 0.69
N VAL A 99 -10.58 4.03 1.96
CA VAL A 99 -11.35 5.07 2.67
C VAL A 99 -11.04 6.46 2.13
N THR A 100 -9.82 6.70 1.64
CA THR A 100 -9.46 7.96 0.96
C THR A 100 -10.31 8.15 -0.30
N GLU A 101 -10.45 7.11 -1.12
CA GLU A 101 -11.33 7.14 -2.30
C GLU A 101 -12.79 7.39 -1.88
N TYR A 102 -13.28 6.69 -0.86
CA TYR A 102 -14.64 6.85 -0.39
C TYR A 102 -14.94 8.28 0.11
N ILE A 103 -14.11 8.85 0.99
CA ILE A 103 -14.36 10.20 1.52
C ILE A 103 -14.29 11.27 0.42
N ALA A 104 -13.55 11.03 -0.67
CA ALA A 104 -13.53 11.94 -1.82
C ALA A 104 -14.87 11.95 -2.58
N THR A 105 -15.68 10.89 -2.47
CA THR A 105 -17.04 10.84 -3.06
C THR A 105 -18.11 11.50 -2.20
N LEU A 106 -17.83 11.73 -0.92
CA LEU A 106 -18.76 12.39 0.00
C LEU A 106 -18.88 13.88 -0.33
N PRO A 107 -20.05 14.51 -0.07
CA PRO A 107 -20.21 15.94 -0.29
C PRO A 107 -19.31 16.75 0.63
N LEU A 108 -18.85 17.91 0.13
CA LEU A 108 -18.23 18.93 0.97
C LEU A 108 -19.28 19.43 1.97
N VAL A 109 -18.97 19.32 3.27
CA VAL A 109 -19.81 19.85 4.35
C VAL A 109 -19.05 20.95 5.06
N GLU A 110 -19.63 22.16 5.06
CA GLU A 110 -19.08 23.30 5.78
C GLU A 110 -19.01 22.98 7.27
N GLN A 111 -17.87 23.28 7.90
CA GLN A 111 -17.68 23.07 9.33
C GLN A 111 -18.37 24.20 10.09
N PRO A 112 -19.07 23.92 11.21
CA PRO A 112 -19.64 24.96 12.05
C PRO A 112 -18.58 25.83 12.73
#